data_AF-A0A1F2T588-F1
#
_entry.id   AF-A0A1F2T588-F1
#
_cell.length_a   1.000
_cell.length_b   1.000
_cell.length_c   1.000
_cell.angle_alpha   90.00
_cell.angle_beta   90.00
_cell.angle_gamma   90.00
#
_symmetry.space_group_name_H-M   'P 1'
#
loop_
_entity.id
_entity.type
_entity.pdbx_description
1 polymer ?
#
loop_
_entity_poly.entity_id
_entity_poly.type
_entity_poly.pdbx_seq_one_letter_code
_entity_poly.pdbx_strand_id
1 'polypeptide(L)'
;MMRQETHCLLLRPIPIELSADRWMARRVKRLGFVSVVALGLIWALAVTSLDAPTSVDGALAAGWVLMPAILFGSLSRPRLRYALVLPASLVSVGLLAICRSWMPTEPLAAAGWLSMTTGILLGSALGLWFWYRLIPVPVRLDAPYSFGRWALILVHVALIVAGWGLVAASLMAGGRVEP
;
A
#
# COMPACT_ATOMS: atom_id res chain seq x y z
N MET A 1 -5.72 -33.48 -45.46
CA MET A 1 -5.69 -33.86 -44.03
C MET A 1 -4.51 -33.13 -43.38
N MET A 2 -4.69 -31.86 -43.00
CA MET A 2 -3.70 -31.06 -42.25
C MET A 2 -4.45 -29.89 -41.62
N ARG A 3 -4.84 -30.06 -40.36
CA ARG A 3 -5.58 -29.09 -39.54
C ARG A 3 -4.97 -29.17 -38.15
N GLN A 4 -4.07 -28.24 -37.77
CA GLN A 4 -3.75 -27.91 -36.36
C GLN A 4 -2.70 -26.79 -36.19
N GLU A 5 -2.87 -25.61 -36.80
CA GLU A 5 -2.00 -24.44 -36.52
C GLU A 5 -2.78 -23.17 -36.17
N THR A 6 -3.86 -23.27 -35.39
CA THR A 6 -4.71 -22.12 -35.04
C THR A 6 -5.11 -22.00 -33.57
N HIS A 7 -4.27 -22.48 -32.63
CA HIS A 7 -4.64 -22.43 -31.19
C HIS A 7 -3.49 -22.11 -30.21
N CYS A 8 -2.46 -21.35 -30.59
CA CYS A 8 -1.38 -20.97 -29.67
C CYS A 8 -1.17 -19.46 -29.43
N LEU A 9 -2.07 -18.58 -29.90
CA LEU A 9 -1.85 -17.12 -29.83
C LEU A 9 -2.89 -16.30 -29.03
N LEU A 10 -3.81 -16.93 -28.29
CA LEU A 10 -4.90 -16.19 -27.60
C LEU A 10 -5.22 -16.64 -26.17
N LEU A 11 -4.27 -17.21 -25.45
CA LEU A 11 -4.38 -17.33 -23.99
C LEU A 11 -3.41 -16.34 -23.37
N ARG A 12 -3.81 -15.07 -23.23
CA ARG A 12 -3.16 -14.21 -22.24
C ARG A 12 -3.26 -14.95 -20.91
N PRO A 13 -2.13 -15.37 -20.30
CA PRO A 13 -2.19 -16.01 -19.00
C PRO A 13 -2.86 -15.03 -18.05
N ILE A 14 -3.93 -15.47 -17.38
CA ILE A 14 -4.49 -14.68 -16.28
C ILE A 14 -3.31 -14.41 -15.33
N PRO A 15 -3.00 -13.13 -15.01
CA PRO A 15 -1.92 -12.82 -14.09
C PRO A 15 -2.04 -13.67 -12.84
N ILE A 16 -0.94 -14.26 -12.34
CA ILE A 16 -0.97 -15.11 -11.14
C ILE A 16 -1.51 -14.33 -9.92
N GLU A 17 -1.40 -13.00 -9.96
CA GLU A 17 -2.00 -12.04 -9.03
C GLU A 17 -3.54 -12.02 -9.06
N LEU A 18 -4.19 -12.69 -10.01
CA LEU A 18 -5.65 -12.85 -10.13
C LEU A 18 -6.08 -14.32 -10.11
N SER A 19 -5.13 -15.24 -9.96
CA SER A 19 -5.43 -16.66 -9.84
C SER A 19 -5.79 -17.04 -8.39
N ALA A 20 -6.41 -18.21 -8.24
CA ALA A 20 -6.76 -18.83 -6.96
C ALA A 20 -5.60 -19.67 -6.37
N ASP A 21 -4.35 -19.38 -6.75
CA ASP A 21 -3.18 -20.11 -6.25
C ASP A 21 -3.09 -20.03 -4.71
N ARG A 22 -2.85 -21.18 -4.06
CA ARG A 22 -2.70 -21.32 -2.60
C ARG A 22 -1.54 -20.49 -2.06
N TRP A 23 -0.47 -20.31 -2.82
CA TRP A 23 0.67 -19.46 -2.42
C TRP A 23 0.29 -17.98 -2.44
N MET A 24 -0.45 -17.56 -3.46
CA MET A 24 -0.99 -16.22 -3.56
C MET A 24 -2.01 -15.95 -2.46
N ALA A 25 -2.91 -16.90 -2.15
CA ALA A 25 -3.89 -16.75 -1.08
C ALA A 25 -3.23 -16.55 0.30
N ARG A 26 -2.15 -17.31 0.62
CA ARG A 26 -1.37 -17.09 1.84
C ARG A 26 -0.72 -15.71 1.88
N ARG A 27 -0.16 -15.25 0.76
CA ARG A 27 0.43 -13.92 0.63
C ARG A 27 -0.61 -12.81 0.85
N VAL A 28 -1.79 -12.92 0.23
CA VAL A 28 -2.89 -11.97 0.38
C VAL A 28 -3.41 -11.95 1.82
N LYS A 29 -3.54 -13.11 2.46
CA LYS A 29 -3.91 -13.19 3.89
C LYS A 29 -2.90 -12.44 4.76
N ARG A 30 -1.60 -12.67 4.57
CA ARG A 30 -0.54 -11.93 5.28
C ARG A 30 -0.61 -10.44 5.00
N LEU A 31 -0.83 -10.03 3.75
CA LEU A 31 -0.98 -8.64 3.36
C LEU A 31 -2.19 -7.99 4.06
N GLY A 32 -3.31 -8.70 4.18
CA GLY A 32 -4.47 -8.27 4.94
C GLY A 32 -4.12 -7.94 6.39
N PHE A 33 -3.48 -8.88 7.10
CA PHE A 33 -3.02 -8.63 8.48
C PHE A 33 -2.04 -7.47 8.59
N VAL A 34 -1.04 -7.40 7.70
CA VAL A 34 -0.08 -6.30 7.69
C VAL A 34 -0.78 -4.96 7.44
N SER A 35 -1.79 -4.91 6.56
CA SER A 35 -2.54 -3.67 6.30
C SER A 35 -3.36 -3.20 7.50
N VAL A 36 -3.95 -4.11 8.28
CA VAL A 36 -4.66 -3.76 9.53
C VAL A 36 -3.70 -3.05 10.48
N VAL A 37 -2.51 -3.60 10.70
CA VAL A 37 -1.54 -3.02 11.63
C VAL A 37 -0.97 -1.73 11.05
N ALA A 38 -0.49 -1.76 9.80
CA ALA A 38 0.25 -0.65 9.23
C ALA A 38 -0.63 0.59 9.03
N LEU A 39 -1.79 0.46 8.42
CA LEU A 39 -2.68 1.60 8.21
C LEU A 39 -3.34 2.03 9.51
N GLY A 40 -3.59 1.10 10.44
CA GLY A 40 -4.11 1.42 11.77
C GLY A 40 -3.13 2.26 12.57
N LEU A 41 -1.82 1.95 12.50
CA LEU A 41 -0.78 2.75 13.13
C LEU A 41 -0.65 4.13 12.49
N ILE A 42 -0.70 4.24 11.16
CA ILE A 42 -0.66 5.54 10.47
C ILE A 42 -1.85 6.41 10.90
N TRP A 43 -3.06 5.85 10.92
CA TRP A 43 -4.25 6.56 11.35
C TRP A 43 -4.19 6.94 12.84
N ALA A 44 -3.76 6.01 13.70
CA ALA A 44 -3.59 6.28 15.13
C ALA A 44 -2.58 7.41 15.37
N LEU A 45 -1.43 7.40 14.68
CA LEU A 45 -0.45 8.48 14.74
C LEU A 45 -1.03 9.80 14.24
N ALA A 46 -1.86 9.81 13.19
CA ALA A 46 -2.50 11.03 12.71
C ALA A 46 -3.39 11.65 13.80
N VAL A 47 -4.29 10.84 14.37
CA VAL A 47 -5.24 11.31 15.40
C VAL A 47 -4.54 11.73 16.70
N THR A 48 -3.40 11.13 17.05
CA THR A 48 -2.70 11.46 18.30
C THR A 48 -1.64 12.54 18.16
N SER A 49 -1.18 12.83 16.95
CA SER A 49 -0.09 13.79 16.72
C SER A 49 -0.47 15.01 15.88
N LEU A 50 -1.63 15.03 15.22
CA LEU A 50 -2.03 16.12 14.34
C LEU A 50 -3.42 16.64 14.70
N ASP A 51 -3.61 17.96 14.68
CA ASP A 51 -4.93 18.60 14.65
C ASP A 51 -5.47 18.69 13.21
N ALA A 52 -5.53 17.54 12.53
CA ALA A 52 -6.05 17.44 11.17
C ALA A 52 -7.58 17.52 11.15
N PRO A 53 -8.21 18.01 10.06
CA PRO A 53 -9.66 18.01 9.94
C PRO A 53 -10.20 16.59 9.85
N THR A 54 -11.43 16.39 10.35
CA THR A 54 -12.11 15.09 10.39
C THR A 54 -12.25 14.41 9.03
N SER A 55 -12.19 15.16 7.93
CA SER A 55 -12.16 14.61 6.57
C SER A 55 -10.87 13.85 6.25
N VAL A 56 -9.72 14.32 6.75
CA VAL A 56 -8.42 13.66 6.57
C VAL A 56 -8.36 12.40 7.42
N ASP A 57 -8.75 12.49 8.69
CA ASP A 57 -8.85 11.33 9.58
C ASP A 57 -9.84 10.30 9.05
N GLY A 58 -11.00 10.76 8.57
CA GLY A 58 -12.01 9.92 7.95
C GLY A 58 -11.49 9.21 6.70
N ALA A 59 -10.68 9.87 5.87
CA ALA A 59 -10.06 9.23 4.71
C ALA A 59 -9.04 8.14 5.12
N LEU A 60 -8.20 8.42 6.10
CA LEU A 60 -7.23 7.45 6.63
C LEU A 60 -7.93 6.26 7.30
N ALA A 61 -8.95 6.51 8.13
CA ALA A 61 -9.75 5.48 8.79
C ALA A 61 -10.52 4.62 7.77
N ALA A 62 -11.16 5.24 6.78
CA ALA A 62 -11.84 4.53 5.72
C ALA A 62 -10.87 3.66 4.92
N GLY A 63 -9.70 4.20 4.56
CA GLY A 63 -8.63 3.44 3.92
C GLY A 63 -8.16 2.24 4.76
N TRP A 64 -7.96 2.45 6.06
CA TRP A 64 -7.57 1.42 7.03
C TRP A 64 -8.61 0.29 7.15
N VAL A 65 -9.91 0.59 7.13
CA VAL A 65 -10.95 -0.44 7.23
C VAL A 65 -11.19 -1.13 5.88
N LEU A 66 -11.23 -0.37 4.79
CA LEU A 66 -11.54 -0.88 3.46
C LEU A 66 -10.43 -1.79 2.91
N MET A 67 -9.16 -1.45 3.11
CA MET A 67 -8.02 -2.24 2.61
C MET A 67 -8.04 -3.71 3.09
N PRO A 68 -8.06 -4.02 4.39
CA PRO A 68 -8.12 -5.38 4.88
C PRO A 68 -9.44 -6.06 4.52
N ALA A 69 -10.57 -5.35 4.55
CA ALA A 69 -11.86 -5.91 4.14
C ALA A 69 -11.82 -6.41 2.69
N ILE A 70 -11.29 -5.61 1.77
CA ILE A 70 -11.11 -5.99 0.36
C ILE A 70 -10.10 -7.12 0.22
N LEU A 71 -8.97 -7.09 0.94
CA LEU A 71 -7.95 -8.14 0.88
C LEU A 71 -8.51 -9.49 1.35
N PHE A 72 -9.20 -9.54 2.48
CA PHE A 72 -9.83 -10.77 2.98
C PHE A 72 -10.97 -11.23 2.07
N GLY A 73 -11.83 -10.31 1.61
CA GLY A 73 -12.88 -10.63 0.64
C GLY A 73 -12.32 -11.17 -0.69
N SER A 74 -11.13 -10.71 -1.09
CA SER A 74 -10.48 -11.15 -2.32
C SER A 74 -9.96 -12.59 -2.28
N LEU A 75 -9.91 -13.22 -1.11
CA LEU A 75 -9.61 -14.65 -0.98
C LEU A 75 -10.71 -15.50 -1.62
N SER A 76 -11.97 -15.10 -1.46
CA SER A 76 -13.13 -15.78 -2.06
C SER A 76 -13.40 -15.29 -3.49
N ARG A 77 -13.09 -14.03 -3.79
CA ARG A 77 -13.31 -13.42 -5.11
C ARG A 77 -12.06 -12.66 -5.58
N PRO A 78 -11.11 -13.31 -6.29
CA PRO A 78 -9.86 -12.67 -6.72
C PRO A 78 -10.03 -11.39 -7.53
N ARG A 79 -11.19 -11.17 -8.17
CA ARG A 79 -11.52 -9.92 -8.87
C ARG A 79 -11.68 -8.71 -7.94
N LEU A 80 -11.97 -8.90 -6.64
CA LEU A 80 -12.05 -7.79 -5.68
C LEU A 80 -10.71 -7.08 -5.48
N ARG A 81 -9.60 -7.69 -5.89
CA ARG A 81 -8.26 -7.09 -5.90
C ARG A 81 -8.21 -5.78 -6.68
N TYR A 82 -9.05 -5.61 -7.71
CA TYR A 82 -9.19 -4.34 -8.46
C TYR A 82 -9.77 -3.20 -7.62
N ALA A 83 -10.52 -3.51 -6.55
CA ALA A 83 -11.08 -2.50 -5.66
C ALA A 83 -10.04 -1.90 -4.72
N LEU A 84 -8.82 -2.48 -4.61
CA LEU A 84 -7.75 -1.98 -3.75
C LEU A 84 -7.24 -0.59 -4.15
N VAL A 85 -7.53 -0.14 -5.38
CA VAL A 85 -7.25 1.24 -5.79
C VAL A 85 -7.97 2.25 -4.90
N LEU A 86 -9.19 1.94 -4.43
CA LEU A 86 -9.99 2.85 -3.63
C LEU A 86 -9.37 3.14 -2.24
N PRO A 87 -9.11 2.14 -1.38
CA PRO A 87 -8.45 2.40 -0.10
C PRO A 87 -7.04 2.95 -0.28
N ALA A 88 -6.28 2.51 -1.30
CA ALA A 88 -4.94 3.05 -1.57
C ALA A 88 -4.99 4.55 -1.90
N SER A 89 -5.96 4.99 -2.72
CA SER A 89 -6.18 6.40 -3.03
C SER A 89 -6.62 7.21 -1.81
N LEU A 90 -7.53 6.69 -0.99
CA LEU A 90 -7.97 7.36 0.25
C LEU A 90 -6.80 7.65 1.19
N VAL A 91 -5.97 6.63 1.47
CA VAL A 91 -4.79 6.80 2.33
C VAL A 91 -3.78 7.76 1.70
N SER A 92 -3.50 7.60 0.40
CA SER A 92 -2.53 8.46 -0.31
C SER A 92 -2.96 9.93 -0.31
N VAL A 93 -4.24 10.21 -0.58
CA VAL A 93 -4.79 11.57 -0.56
C VAL A 93 -4.76 12.15 0.85
N GLY A 94 -5.14 11.37 1.87
CA GLY A 94 -5.05 11.80 3.27
C GLY A 94 -3.63 12.18 3.69
N LEU A 95 -2.64 11.34 3.34
CA LEU A 95 -1.23 11.62 3.63
C LEU A 95 -0.68 12.82 2.85
N LEU A 96 -1.04 12.96 1.58
CA LEU A 96 -0.67 14.15 0.79
C LEU A 96 -1.28 15.43 1.37
N ALA A 97 -2.52 15.36 1.85
CA ALA A 97 -3.17 16.48 2.53
C ALA A 97 -2.41 16.87 3.80
N ILE A 98 -2.01 15.89 4.62
CA ILE A 98 -1.15 16.11 5.80
C ILE A 98 0.15 16.82 5.39
N CYS A 99 0.90 16.27 4.43
CA CYS A 99 2.15 16.88 3.99
C CYS A 99 1.98 18.29 3.41
N ARG A 100 0.81 18.61 2.85
CA ARG A 100 0.56 19.91 2.23
C ARG A 100 0.14 20.99 3.23
N SER A 101 -0.61 20.63 4.27
CA SER A 101 -1.33 21.62 5.09
C SER A 101 -1.27 21.39 6.59
N TRP A 102 -0.80 20.22 7.05
CA TRP A 102 -0.68 19.86 8.47
C TRP A 102 0.67 19.20 8.76
N MET A 103 1.71 19.64 8.05
CA MET A 103 3.04 19.08 8.26
C MET A 103 3.62 19.63 9.56
N PRO A 104 4.11 18.77 10.47
CA PRO A 104 4.74 19.23 11.70
C PRO A 104 5.89 20.20 11.46
N THR A 105 6.02 21.17 12.36
CA THR A 105 7.17 22.09 12.40
C THR A 105 8.43 21.41 12.93
N GLU A 106 8.27 20.39 13.78
CA GLU A 106 9.37 19.60 14.32
C GLU A 106 9.99 18.71 13.20
N PRO A 107 11.31 18.82 12.94
CA PRO A 107 11.95 18.17 11.78
C PRO A 107 11.85 16.64 11.78
N LEU A 108 11.94 15.99 12.94
CA LEU A 108 11.89 14.53 13.04
C LEU A 108 10.51 13.99 12.67
N ALA A 109 9.44 14.60 13.18
CA ALA A 109 8.06 14.30 12.86
C ALA A 109 7.76 14.60 11.39
N ALA A 110 8.21 15.74 10.86
CA ALA A 110 8.06 16.09 9.45
C ALA A 110 8.72 15.04 8.54
N ALA A 111 9.97 14.66 8.84
CA ALA A 111 10.68 13.60 8.13
C ALA A 111 9.93 12.26 8.24
N GLY A 112 9.35 11.96 9.40
CA GLY A 112 8.53 10.78 9.62
C GLY A 112 7.30 10.72 8.71
N TRP A 113 6.53 11.81 8.64
CA TRP A 113 5.36 11.93 7.77
C TRP A 113 5.70 11.89 6.29
N LEU A 114 6.79 12.55 5.87
CA LEU A 114 7.28 12.48 4.49
C LEU A 114 7.72 11.06 4.13
N SER A 115 8.41 10.36 5.03
CA SER A 115 8.84 8.97 4.83
C SER A 115 7.65 8.03 4.70
N MET A 116 6.64 8.12 5.57
CA MET A 116 5.41 7.34 5.47
C MET A 116 4.67 7.62 4.16
N THR A 117 4.53 8.88 3.78
CA THR A 117 3.85 9.30 2.53
C THR A 117 4.57 8.74 1.32
N THR A 118 5.89 8.91 1.24
CA THR A 118 6.72 8.36 0.16
C THR A 118 6.61 6.84 0.09
N GLY A 119 6.66 6.17 1.24
CA GLY A 119 6.41 4.76 1.37
C GLY A 119 5.07 4.37 0.76
N ILE A 120 3.95 4.93 1.24
CA ILE A 120 2.60 4.59 0.77
C ILE A 120 2.42 4.87 -0.72
N LEU A 121 2.93 6.00 -1.24
CA LEU A 121 2.86 6.32 -2.67
C LEU A 121 3.64 5.32 -3.50
N LEU A 122 4.86 4.96 -3.09
CA LEU A 122 5.66 3.93 -3.75
C LEU A 122 4.93 2.58 -3.73
N GLY A 123 4.40 2.15 -2.58
CA GLY A 123 3.66 0.90 -2.46
C GLY A 123 2.41 0.86 -3.33
N SER A 124 1.69 1.99 -3.40
CA SER A 124 0.50 2.16 -4.23
C SER A 124 0.85 2.11 -5.71
N ALA A 125 1.91 2.79 -6.14
CA ALA A 125 2.42 2.74 -7.51
C ALA A 125 2.87 1.32 -7.90
N LEU A 126 3.62 0.62 -7.03
CA LEU A 126 4.03 -0.77 -7.25
C LEU A 126 2.84 -1.72 -7.29
N GLY A 127 1.83 -1.51 -6.44
CA GLY A 127 0.58 -2.27 -6.43
C GLY A 127 -0.18 -2.10 -7.75
N LEU A 128 -0.44 -0.85 -8.15
CA LEU A 128 -1.07 -0.52 -9.42
C LEU A 128 -0.29 -1.13 -10.60
N TRP A 129 1.03 -0.97 -10.61
CA TRP A 129 1.86 -1.48 -11.69
C TRP A 129 1.84 -3.01 -11.77
N PHE A 130 2.14 -3.72 -10.67
CA PHE A 130 2.27 -5.18 -10.73
C PHE A 130 0.93 -5.91 -10.82
N TRP A 131 -0.14 -5.37 -10.24
CA TRP A 131 -1.44 -6.04 -10.23
C TRP A 131 -2.27 -5.74 -11.47
N TYR A 132 -2.20 -4.50 -11.98
CA TYR A 132 -3.01 -4.05 -13.11
C TYR A 132 -2.20 -3.97 -14.42
N ARG A 133 -0.88 -4.17 -14.35
CA ARG A 133 0.04 -4.15 -15.50
C ARG A 133 -0.14 -2.89 -16.36
N LEU A 134 -0.30 -1.73 -15.69
CA LEU A 134 -0.52 -0.42 -16.35
C LEU A 134 0.54 -0.10 -17.42
N ILE A 135 1.78 -0.49 -17.15
CA ILE A 135 2.89 -0.47 -18.10
C ILE A 135 3.58 -1.85 -18.10
N PRO A 136 4.30 -2.23 -19.18
CA PRO A 136 4.99 -3.51 -19.25
C PRO A 136 5.93 -3.74 -18.06
N VAL A 137 5.86 -4.93 -17.46
CA VAL A 137 6.75 -5.33 -16.35
C VAL A 137 8.00 -6.00 -16.94
N PRO A 138 9.22 -5.52 -16.65
CA PRO A 138 10.45 -6.18 -17.09
C PRO A 138 10.51 -7.64 -16.62
N VAL A 139 11.09 -8.53 -17.43
CA VAL A 139 11.17 -9.98 -17.14
C VAL A 139 11.78 -10.25 -15.75
N ARG A 140 12.79 -9.49 -15.35
CA ARG A 140 13.43 -9.61 -14.01
C ARG A 140 12.49 -9.31 -12.84
N LEU A 141 11.39 -8.63 -13.10
CA LEU A 141 10.35 -8.25 -12.14
C LEU A 141 9.01 -8.95 -12.41
N ASP A 142 8.90 -9.85 -13.38
CA ASP A 142 7.61 -10.45 -13.72
C ASP A 142 7.20 -11.52 -12.70
N ALA A 143 8.16 -12.28 -12.17
CA ALA A 143 7.91 -13.28 -11.14
C ALA A 143 7.53 -12.63 -9.79
N PRO A 144 6.43 -13.05 -9.12
CA PRO A 144 5.98 -12.49 -7.84
C PRO A 144 7.00 -12.54 -6.71
N TYR A 145 7.89 -13.53 -6.74
CA TYR A 145 8.91 -13.78 -5.73
C TYR A 145 10.32 -13.44 -6.22
N SER A 146 10.44 -12.68 -7.32
CA SER A 146 11.73 -12.21 -7.81
C SER A 146 12.42 -11.33 -6.76
N PHE A 147 13.75 -11.42 -6.72
CA PHE A 147 14.59 -10.59 -5.85
C PHE A 147 14.30 -9.09 -6.04
N GLY A 148 14.12 -8.64 -7.29
CA GLY A 148 13.82 -7.24 -7.59
C GLY A 148 12.48 -6.76 -7.00
N ARG A 149 11.41 -7.59 -7.05
CA ARG A 149 10.15 -7.24 -6.39
C ARG A 149 10.31 -7.16 -4.87
N TRP A 150 11.06 -8.08 -4.27
CA TRP A 150 11.32 -8.07 -2.83
C TRP A 150 12.15 -6.86 -2.39
N ALA A 151 13.15 -6.45 -3.16
CA ALA A 151 13.92 -5.24 -2.89
C ALA A 151 13.03 -3.99 -2.90
N LEU A 152 12.15 -3.85 -3.89
CA LEU A 152 11.20 -2.73 -3.97
C LEU A 152 10.20 -2.73 -2.81
N ILE A 153 9.67 -3.91 -2.45
CA ILE A 153 8.80 -4.08 -1.27
C ILE A 153 9.56 -3.70 0.01
N LEU A 154 10.81 -4.11 0.14
CA LEU A 154 11.63 -3.81 1.32
C LEU A 154 11.86 -2.30 1.46
N VAL A 155 12.19 -1.61 0.37
CA VAL A 155 12.35 -0.14 0.37
C VAL A 155 11.06 0.54 0.82
N HIS A 156 9.93 0.14 0.24
CA HIS A 156 8.61 0.65 0.62
C HIS A 156 8.31 0.44 2.12
N VAL A 157 8.54 -0.77 2.63
CA VAL A 157 8.31 -1.11 4.04
C VAL A 157 9.26 -0.34 4.95
N ALA A 158 10.53 -0.23 4.59
CA ALA A 158 11.53 0.49 5.36
C ALA A 158 11.16 1.97 5.54
N LEU A 159 10.67 2.61 4.47
CA LEU A 159 10.19 4.01 4.53
C LEU A 159 9.04 4.18 5.53
N ILE A 160 8.07 3.26 5.53
CA ILE A 160 6.93 3.33 6.45
C ILE A 160 7.37 3.10 7.90
N VAL A 161 8.16 2.06 8.15
CA VAL A 161 8.61 1.70 9.50
C VAL A 161 9.55 2.77 10.08
N ALA A 162 10.48 3.30 9.27
CA ALA A 162 11.30 4.43 9.66
C ALA A 162 10.42 5.65 9.98
N GLY A 163 9.41 5.90 9.16
CA GLY A 163 8.45 6.99 9.37
C GLY A 163 7.71 6.89 10.71
N TRP A 164 7.21 5.70 11.07
CA TRP A 164 6.62 5.45 12.40
C TRP A 164 7.60 5.72 13.52
N GLY A 165 8.83 5.22 13.39
CA GLY A 165 9.86 5.39 14.40
C GLY A 165 10.20 6.87 14.63
N LEU A 166 10.30 7.66 13.57
CA LEU A 166 10.60 9.09 13.64
C LEU A 166 9.47 9.88 14.31
N VAL A 167 8.21 9.65 13.92
CA VAL A 167 7.06 10.33 14.56
C VAL A 167 6.93 9.91 16.02
N ALA A 168 7.03 8.62 16.33
CA ALA A 168 6.96 8.13 17.70
C ALA A 168 8.10 8.69 18.58
N ALA A 169 9.32 8.77 18.04
CA ALA A 169 10.45 9.37 18.74
C ALA A 169 10.22 10.86 19.05
N SER A 170 9.67 11.62 18.09
CA SER A 170 9.30 13.02 18.32
C SER A 170 8.28 13.18 19.45
N LEU A 171 7.25 12.33 19.47
CA LEU A 171 6.21 12.35 20.51
C LEU A 171 6.80 12.06 21.90
N MET A 172 7.68 11.05 22.00
CA MET A 172 8.35 10.71 23.26
C MET A 172 9.33 11.79 23.73
N ALA A 173 9.91 12.56 22.82
CA ALA A 173 10.82 13.67 23.14
C ALA A 173 10.09 14.93 23.62
N GLY A 174 8.75 14.92 23.69
CA GLY A 174 7.96 16.09 24.10
C GLY A 174 7.88 17.18 23.03
N GLY A 175 8.22 16.87 21.78
CA GLY A 175 7.98 17.75 20.64
C GLY A 175 6.48 18.00 20.53
N ARG A 176 6.01 19.18 20.94
CA ARG A 176 4.64 19.59 20.64
C ARG A 176 4.53 19.71 19.13
N VAL A 177 3.69 18.88 18.56
CA VAL A 177 3.39 18.85 17.13
C VAL A 177 2.32 19.91 16.88
N GLU A 178 2.68 21.19 17.09
CA GLU A 178 1.82 22.29 16.68
C GLU A 178 2.08 22.58 15.18
N PRO A 179 1.03 22.62 14.34
CA PRO A 179 1.14 22.89 12.91
C PRO A 179 1.60 24.32 12.60
#